data_AF-A0A3V9YS01-F1
#
_entry.id   AF-A0A3V9YS01-F1
#
_cell.length_a   1.000
_cell.length_b   1.000
_cell.length_c   1.000
_cell.angle_alpha   90.00
_cell.angle_beta   90.00
_cell.angle_gamma   90.00
#
_symmetry.space_group_name_H-M   'P 1'
#
loop_
_entity.id
_entity.type
_entity.pdbx_description
1 polymer ?
#
loop_
_entity_poly.entity_id
_entity_poly.type
_entity_poly.pdbx_seq_one_letter_code
_entity_poly.pdbx_strand_id
1 'polypeptide(L)'
;MKKVFGSVVFALALSGCASHEQPVDYRAGDYVIIYQAFGKPNNVVSRAAAMCNTKPYRMASYPKTIRPVRSTYFYPNVFSCAKEAALEYGSAEAQADLIEETKRASQEEMKMVEKLSPTDAKTFFMKEKHAFTTNCLVFGDVTMITGESPAMIIAGGVSMGAKPKWNGEEYSFVFNGGSMKASFKPYRGEHKFFIIGGDKVYGCGPSILDHRYD
;
A
#
# COMPACT_ATOMS: atom_id res chain seq x y z
N MET A 1 72.33 46.90 32.68
CA MET A 1 71.14 46.38 33.40
C MET A 1 69.87 46.89 32.73
N LYS A 2 69.07 46.00 32.13
CA LYS A 2 67.60 45.98 32.16
C LYS A 2 67.12 44.78 31.32
N LYS A 3 66.52 43.81 32.02
CA LYS A 3 65.82 42.64 31.46
C LYS A 3 64.43 43.08 31.01
N VAL A 4 63.94 42.58 29.88
CA VAL A 4 62.52 42.29 29.67
C VAL A 4 62.41 41.00 28.86
N PHE A 5 61.94 39.94 29.52
CA PHE A 5 61.48 38.69 28.93
C PHE A 5 60.08 38.94 28.36
N GLY A 6 59.89 38.70 27.06
CA GLY A 6 58.58 38.69 26.41
C GLY A 6 58.33 37.31 25.82
N SER A 7 57.54 36.50 26.51
CA SER A 7 57.08 35.19 26.05
C SER A 7 56.18 35.37 24.83
N VAL A 8 56.64 34.93 23.65
CA VAL A 8 55.76 34.78 22.47
C VAL A 8 55.12 33.41 22.56
N VAL A 9 53.91 33.38 23.11
CA VAL A 9 53.03 32.20 23.04
C VAL A 9 52.55 32.10 21.59
N PHE A 10 53.11 31.13 20.86
CA PHE A 10 52.64 30.74 19.54
C PHE A 10 51.28 30.03 19.69
N ALA A 11 50.20 30.80 19.64
CA ALA A 11 48.87 30.23 19.48
C ALA A 11 48.74 29.73 18.03
N LEU A 12 49.04 28.45 17.82
CA LEU A 12 48.62 27.72 16.62
C LEU A 12 47.09 27.62 16.64
N ALA A 13 46.44 28.63 16.08
CA ALA A 13 45.05 28.54 15.67
C ALA A 13 44.98 27.52 14.53
N LEU A 14 44.72 26.25 14.88
CA LEU A 14 44.20 25.27 13.94
C LEU A 14 42.78 25.70 13.59
N SER A 15 42.64 26.64 12.66
CA SER A 15 41.42 26.83 11.91
C SER A 15 41.22 25.57 11.08
N GLY A 16 40.55 24.57 11.65
CA GLY A 16 39.98 23.48 10.89
C GLY A 16 39.06 24.11 9.85
N CYS A 17 39.49 24.12 8.59
CA CYS A 17 38.65 24.51 7.48
C CYS A 17 37.47 23.53 7.46
N ALA A 18 36.35 23.91 8.07
CA ALA A 18 35.08 23.26 7.80
C ALA A 18 34.84 23.45 6.30
N SER A 19 35.07 22.39 5.53
CA SER A 19 34.81 22.38 4.09
C SER A 19 33.38 22.85 3.86
N HIS A 20 33.23 24.00 3.21
CA HIS A 20 31.95 24.55 2.78
C HIS A 20 31.47 23.91 1.47
N GLU A 21 32.24 22.96 0.92
CA GLU A 21 31.94 22.33 -0.35
C GLU A 21 30.92 21.20 -0.16
N GLN A 22 29.85 21.26 -0.95
CA GLN A 22 28.81 20.25 -0.92
C GLN A 22 29.39 18.90 -1.37
N PRO A 23 29.15 17.80 -0.63
CA PRO A 23 29.58 16.48 -1.07
C PRO A 23 28.89 16.09 -2.39
N VAL A 24 29.58 15.28 -3.17
CA VAL A 24 29.07 14.74 -4.43
C VAL A 24 27.97 13.72 -4.13
N ASP A 25 26.92 13.72 -4.94
CA ASP A 25 25.90 12.67 -4.91
C ASP A 25 26.54 11.31 -5.20
N TYR A 26 26.09 10.28 -4.51
CA TYR A 26 26.66 8.96 -4.71
C TYR A 26 25.61 7.86 -4.57
N ARG A 27 25.93 6.72 -5.16
CA ARG A 27 25.16 5.49 -5.05
C ARG A 27 25.85 4.53 -4.10
N ALA A 28 25.08 3.89 -3.24
CA ALA A 28 25.52 2.86 -2.31
C ALA A 28 24.58 1.65 -2.46
N GLY A 29 24.91 0.73 -3.36
CA GLY A 29 24.02 -0.39 -3.71
C GLY A 29 22.72 0.11 -4.35
N ASP A 30 21.59 -0.24 -3.76
CA ASP A 30 20.26 0.18 -4.21
C ASP A 30 19.85 1.58 -3.71
N TYR A 31 20.70 2.23 -2.94
CA TYR A 31 20.42 3.54 -2.36
C TYR A 31 21.18 4.64 -3.09
N VAL A 32 20.56 5.80 -3.23
CA VAL A 32 21.19 7.02 -3.76
C VAL A 32 21.07 8.14 -2.74
N ILE A 33 22.19 8.83 -2.51
CA ILE A 33 22.29 9.92 -1.55
C ILE A 33 22.49 11.20 -2.33
N ILE A 34 21.51 12.09 -2.23
CA ILE A 34 21.50 13.37 -2.93
C ILE A 34 21.67 14.50 -1.93
N TYR A 35 22.73 15.27 -2.08
CA TYR A 35 22.96 16.43 -1.22
C TYR A 35 22.24 17.66 -1.78
N GLN A 36 21.53 18.35 -0.89
CA GLN A 36 20.83 19.60 -1.18
C GLN A 36 21.38 20.74 -0.34
N ALA A 37 21.90 21.75 -1.02
CA ALA A 37 22.32 23.00 -0.38
C ALA A 37 21.10 23.85 0.05
N PHE A 38 21.25 24.55 1.17
CA PHE A 38 20.23 25.44 1.70
C PHE A 38 19.95 26.60 0.73
N GLY A 39 18.68 26.95 0.53
CA GLY A 39 18.26 28.04 -0.36
C GLY A 39 18.44 27.78 -1.87
N LYS A 40 18.83 26.56 -2.28
CA LYS A 40 18.90 26.16 -3.69
C LYS A 40 17.62 25.44 -4.15
N PRO A 41 17.32 25.44 -5.46
CA PRO A 41 16.17 24.73 -6.01
C PRO A 41 16.15 23.25 -5.60
N ASN A 42 14.97 22.75 -5.23
CA ASN A 42 14.77 21.37 -4.83
C ASN A 42 14.63 20.46 -6.06
N ASN A 43 15.75 20.03 -6.64
CA ASN A 43 15.80 19.11 -7.79
C ASN A 43 16.25 17.69 -7.42
N VAL A 44 16.19 17.34 -6.13
CA VAL A 44 16.76 16.09 -5.62
C VAL A 44 16.10 14.83 -6.17
N VAL A 45 14.81 14.90 -6.50
CA VAL A 45 14.06 13.77 -7.08
C VAL A 45 14.56 13.49 -8.50
N SER A 46 14.73 14.51 -9.34
CA SER A 46 15.24 14.36 -10.71
C SER A 46 16.68 13.83 -10.72
N ARG A 47 17.51 14.28 -9.77
CA ARG A 47 18.88 13.77 -9.60
C ARG A 47 18.89 12.31 -9.15
N ALA A 48 18.06 11.96 -8.17
CA ALA A 48 17.88 10.56 -7.76
C ALA A 48 17.40 9.69 -8.92
N ALA A 49 16.44 10.18 -9.71
CA ALA A 49 15.90 9.48 -10.88
C ALA A 49 16.94 9.28 -11.99
N ALA A 50 17.91 10.19 -12.13
CA ALA A 50 19.01 10.00 -13.07
C ALA A 50 20.01 8.92 -12.61
N MET A 51 20.04 8.60 -11.31
CA MET A 51 20.94 7.61 -10.71
C MET A 51 20.26 6.24 -10.51
N CYS A 52 18.93 6.21 -10.45
CA CYS A 52 18.12 5.00 -10.44
C CYS A 52 17.70 4.62 -11.86
N ASN A 53 17.76 3.34 -12.21
CA ASN A 53 17.16 2.83 -13.47
C ASN A 53 15.62 2.66 -13.36
N THR A 54 15.07 3.09 -12.23
CA THR A 54 13.70 2.87 -11.75
C THR A 54 13.22 4.15 -11.07
N LYS A 55 11.93 4.23 -10.75
CA LYS A 55 11.38 5.31 -9.93
C LYS A 55 12.13 5.37 -8.58
N PRO A 56 12.73 6.50 -8.20
CA PRO A 56 13.37 6.65 -6.90
C PRO A 56 12.31 6.89 -5.81
N TYR A 57 12.50 6.28 -4.65
CA TYR A 57 11.60 6.42 -3.51
C TYR A 57 12.32 7.07 -2.33
N ARG A 58 11.80 8.21 -1.86
CA ARG A 58 12.38 8.91 -0.72
C ARG A 58 12.17 8.09 0.54
N MET A 59 13.24 7.85 1.30
CA MET A 59 13.16 7.05 2.51
C MET A 59 13.01 7.95 3.74
N ALA A 60 12.15 7.55 4.70
CA ALA A 60 12.00 8.25 5.97
C ALA A 60 13.13 7.89 6.97
N SER A 61 13.61 6.66 6.89
CA SER A 61 14.78 6.14 7.60
C SER A 61 15.72 5.46 6.60
N TYR A 62 16.85 4.92 7.04
CA TYR A 62 17.76 4.19 6.15
C TYR A 62 18.67 3.24 6.93
N PRO A 63 19.26 2.22 6.27
CA PRO A 63 20.16 1.28 6.92
C PRO A 63 21.33 1.98 7.63
N LYS A 64 21.79 1.41 8.76
CA LYS A 64 22.94 1.94 9.52
C LYS A 64 24.26 1.96 8.73
N THR A 65 24.33 1.20 7.64
CA THR A 65 25.46 1.20 6.70
C THR A 65 25.53 2.49 5.88
N ILE A 66 24.39 3.18 5.70
CA ILE A 66 24.34 4.50 5.06
C ILE A 66 24.54 5.56 6.13
N ARG A 67 25.67 6.28 6.04
CA ARG A 67 26.05 7.35 6.98
C ARG A 67 26.30 8.64 6.21
N PRO A 68 25.24 9.32 5.78
CA PRO A 68 25.39 10.50 4.96
C PRO A 68 25.86 11.67 5.84
N VAL A 69 26.74 12.50 5.30
CA VAL A 69 27.32 13.64 6.03
C VAL A 69 26.28 14.75 6.14
N ARG A 70 26.09 15.32 7.33
CA ARG A 70 25.20 16.48 7.51
C ARG A 70 26.01 17.71 7.87
N SER A 71 25.61 18.86 7.31
CA SER A 71 26.20 20.16 7.61
C SER A 71 25.10 21.19 7.85
N THR A 72 25.46 22.38 8.33
CA THR A 72 24.57 23.55 8.41
C THR A 72 24.21 24.10 7.02
N TYR A 73 25.03 23.83 5.99
CA TYR A 73 24.86 24.38 4.65
C TYR A 73 24.18 23.43 3.65
N PHE A 74 24.19 22.13 3.94
CA PHE A 74 23.57 21.11 3.09
C PHE A 74 23.04 19.95 3.91
N TYR A 75 22.02 19.27 3.38
CA TYR A 75 21.46 18.08 3.99
C TYR A 75 21.35 16.93 2.98
N PRO A 76 21.52 15.68 3.44
CA PRO A 76 21.35 14.51 2.60
C PRO A 76 19.88 14.15 2.44
N ASN A 77 19.52 13.75 1.22
CA ASN A 77 18.26 13.12 0.89
C ASN A 77 18.57 11.70 0.44
N VAL A 78 18.07 10.71 1.18
CA VAL A 78 18.33 9.29 0.87
C VAL A 78 17.11 8.74 0.13
N PHE A 79 17.38 8.12 -1.02
CA PHE A 79 16.38 7.44 -1.82
C PHE A 79 16.78 5.98 -2.00
N SER A 80 15.78 5.12 -2.18
CA SER A 80 15.96 3.75 -2.67
C SER A 80 15.53 3.67 -4.14
N CYS A 81 16.29 2.94 -4.95
CA CYS A 81 15.91 2.56 -6.30
C CYS A 81 15.05 1.28 -6.32
N ALA A 82 14.92 0.58 -5.19
CA ALA A 82 14.07 -0.60 -5.02
C ALA A 82 12.86 -0.26 -4.14
N LYS A 83 11.66 -0.63 -4.58
CA LYS A 83 10.41 -0.34 -3.86
C LYS A 83 10.36 -1.09 -2.53
N GLU A 84 10.85 -2.34 -2.50
CA GLU A 84 10.83 -3.22 -1.33
C GLU A 84 11.68 -2.64 -0.20
N ALA A 85 12.90 -2.22 -0.51
CA ALA A 85 13.75 -1.52 0.45
C ALA A 85 13.14 -0.16 0.85
N ALA A 86 12.49 0.55 -0.08
CA ALA A 86 11.83 1.80 0.25
C ALA A 86 10.68 1.61 1.26
N LEU A 87 9.89 0.55 1.12
CA LEU A 87 8.83 0.17 2.06
C LEU A 87 9.40 -0.17 3.44
N GLU A 88 10.46 -0.98 3.51
CA GLU A 88 11.14 -1.35 4.77
C GLU A 88 11.55 -0.10 5.58
N TYR A 89 12.02 0.94 4.89
CA TYR A 89 12.51 2.17 5.52
C TYR A 89 11.50 3.33 5.51
N GLY A 90 10.22 3.02 5.29
CA GLY A 90 9.11 3.95 5.53
C GLY A 90 8.92 5.03 4.45
N SER A 91 9.20 4.72 3.19
CA SER A 91 8.86 5.63 2.08
C SER A 91 7.34 5.74 1.92
N ALA A 92 6.82 6.97 1.99
CA ALA A 92 5.41 7.25 1.76
C ALA A 92 5.02 7.01 0.28
N GLU A 93 5.92 7.33 -0.66
CA GLU A 93 5.69 7.13 -2.09
C GLU A 93 5.63 5.63 -2.43
N ALA A 94 6.51 4.82 -1.85
CA ALA A 94 6.47 3.37 -2.06
C ALA A 94 5.19 2.74 -1.48
N GLN A 95 4.74 3.25 -0.32
CA GLN A 95 3.48 2.83 0.28
C GLN A 95 2.26 3.19 -0.58
N ALA A 96 2.26 4.39 -1.17
CA ALA A 96 1.19 4.82 -2.08
C ALA A 96 1.13 3.94 -3.34
N ASP A 97 2.29 3.66 -3.95
CA ASP A 97 2.37 2.78 -5.12
C ASP A 97 1.89 1.37 -4.79
N LEU A 98 2.26 0.81 -3.62
CA LEU A 98 1.77 -0.50 -3.18
C LEU A 98 0.24 -0.53 -3.02
N ILE A 99 -0.35 0.54 -2.46
CA ILE A 99 -1.80 0.66 -2.32
C ILE A 99 -2.48 0.72 -3.70
N GLU A 100 -1.92 1.49 -4.63
CA GLU A 100 -2.46 1.62 -5.98
C GLU A 100 -2.37 0.30 -6.76
N GLU A 101 -1.22 -0.38 -6.70
CA GLU A 101 -1.03 -1.70 -7.32
C GLU A 101 -2.00 -2.73 -6.75
N THR A 102 -2.17 -2.78 -5.43
CA THR A 102 -3.11 -3.69 -4.76
C THR A 102 -4.55 -3.40 -5.21
N LYS A 103 -4.92 -2.11 -5.29
CA LYS A 103 -6.23 -1.68 -5.78
C LYS A 103 -6.42 -2.10 -7.25
N ARG A 104 -5.42 -1.94 -8.10
CA ARG A 104 -5.48 -2.33 -9.52
C ARG A 104 -5.62 -3.84 -9.66
N ALA A 105 -4.81 -4.63 -8.95
CA ALA A 105 -4.90 -6.09 -8.96
C ALA A 105 -6.31 -6.57 -8.57
N SER A 106 -6.85 -6.02 -7.47
CA SER A 106 -8.21 -6.34 -7.03
C SER A 106 -9.28 -5.97 -8.07
N GLN A 107 -9.14 -4.83 -8.75
CA GLN A 107 -10.02 -4.45 -9.85
C GLN A 107 -9.92 -5.39 -11.05
N GLU A 108 -8.73 -5.90 -11.36
CA GLU A 108 -8.51 -6.87 -12.44
C GLU A 108 -9.15 -8.21 -12.12
N GLU A 109 -9.05 -8.68 -10.88
CA GLU A 109 -9.73 -9.90 -10.40
C GLU A 109 -11.24 -9.80 -10.51
N MET A 110 -11.82 -8.67 -10.07
CA MET A 110 -13.25 -8.45 -10.21
C MET A 110 -13.69 -8.39 -11.67
N LYS A 111 -12.89 -7.80 -12.56
CA LYS A 111 -13.15 -7.85 -14.01
C LYS A 111 -13.09 -9.26 -14.58
N MET A 112 -12.29 -10.17 -14.02
CA MET A 112 -12.29 -11.58 -14.41
C MET A 112 -13.60 -12.24 -14.00
N VAL A 113 -14.06 -12.01 -12.76
CA VAL A 113 -15.36 -12.51 -12.26
C VAL A 113 -16.53 -12.02 -13.12
N GLU A 114 -16.50 -10.75 -13.53
CA GLU A 114 -17.51 -10.13 -14.40
C GLU A 114 -17.61 -10.75 -15.80
N LYS A 115 -16.53 -11.36 -16.28
CA LYS A 115 -16.44 -11.95 -17.63
C LYS A 115 -16.68 -13.45 -17.66
N LEU A 116 -16.92 -14.08 -16.51
CA LEU A 116 -17.20 -15.51 -16.45
C LEU A 116 -18.44 -15.85 -17.29
N SER A 117 -18.37 -16.93 -18.06
CA SER A 117 -19.56 -17.48 -18.71
C SER A 117 -20.56 -17.95 -17.65
N PRO A 118 -21.87 -18.08 -17.96
CA PRO A 118 -22.85 -18.56 -16.97
C PRO A 118 -22.52 -19.94 -16.37
N THR A 119 -21.82 -20.79 -17.13
CA THR A 119 -21.36 -22.11 -16.66
C THR A 119 -20.16 -21.99 -15.74
N ASP A 120 -19.18 -21.16 -16.09
CA ASP A 120 -17.99 -20.93 -15.26
C ASP A 120 -18.36 -20.22 -13.97
N ALA A 121 -19.24 -19.21 -14.05
CA ALA A 121 -19.80 -18.52 -12.89
C ALA A 121 -20.51 -19.49 -11.96
N LYS A 122 -21.28 -20.44 -12.50
CA LYS A 122 -21.90 -21.48 -11.66
C LYS A 122 -20.84 -22.26 -10.87
N THR A 123 -19.77 -22.71 -11.51
CA THR A 123 -18.68 -23.44 -10.83
C THR A 123 -18.00 -22.56 -9.79
N PHE A 124 -17.60 -21.35 -10.19
CA PHE A 124 -16.94 -20.35 -9.35
C PHE A 124 -17.75 -20.06 -8.08
N PHE A 125 -19.04 -19.76 -8.19
CA PHE A 125 -19.86 -19.39 -7.03
C PHE A 125 -20.39 -20.58 -6.23
N MET A 126 -20.67 -21.71 -6.88
CA MET A 126 -21.34 -22.84 -6.21
C MET A 126 -20.36 -23.89 -5.66
N LYS A 127 -19.17 -24.04 -6.24
CA LYS A 127 -18.22 -25.10 -5.90
C LYS A 127 -16.96 -24.56 -5.26
N GLU A 128 -16.43 -23.47 -5.81
CA GLU A 128 -15.21 -22.86 -5.29
C GLU A 128 -15.50 -21.94 -4.11
N LYS A 129 -14.53 -21.88 -3.20
CA LYS A 129 -14.58 -21.03 -2.01
C LYS A 129 -13.89 -19.71 -2.33
N HIS A 130 -14.66 -18.64 -2.42
CA HIS A 130 -14.17 -17.29 -2.66
C HIS A 130 -14.79 -16.36 -1.63
N ALA A 131 -13.99 -15.43 -1.10
CA ALA A 131 -14.48 -14.40 -0.18
C ALA A 131 -14.63 -13.08 -0.92
N PHE A 132 -15.84 -12.53 -0.90
CA PHE A 132 -16.17 -11.23 -1.45
C PHE A 132 -16.38 -10.24 -0.31
N THR A 133 -15.44 -9.32 -0.13
CA THR A 133 -15.52 -8.28 0.91
C THR A 133 -16.02 -6.98 0.30
N THR A 134 -16.95 -6.31 0.98
CA THR A 134 -17.49 -5.00 0.59
C THR A 134 -17.94 -4.22 1.81
N ASN A 135 -18.18 -2.92 1.64
CA ASN A 135 -18.85 -2.09 2.62
C ASN A 135 -20.35 -1.96 2.28
N CYS A 136 -21.21 -2.28 3.25
CA CYS A 136 -22.66 -2.03 3.19
C CYS A 136 -23.01 -0.98 4.23
N LEU A 137 -23.63 0.13 3.83
CA LEU A 137 -23.93 1.30 4.69
C LEU A 137 -24.43 0.94 6.10
N VAL A 138 -25.36 0.00 6.22
CA VAL A 138 -26.01 -0.38 7.49
C VAL A 138 -25.18 -1.36 8.33
N PHE A 139 -24.32 -2.16 7.68
CA PHE A 139 -23.61 -3.27 8.32
C PHE A 139 -22.10 -3.04 8.43
N GLY A 140 -21.58 -1.96 7.84
CA GLY A 140 -20.15 -1.74 7.69
C GLY A 140 -19.54 -2.75 6.72
N ASP A 141 -18.33 -3.21 7.03
CA ASP A 141 -17.65 -4.21 6.21
C ASP A 141 -18.29 -5.58 6.42
N VAL A 142 -18.63 -6.22 5.30
CA VAL A 142 -19.19 -7.56 5.25
C VAL A 142 -18.37 -8.41 4.28
N THR A 143 -18.33 -9.71 4.55
CA THR A 143 -17.69 -10.69 3.68
C THR A 143 -18.65 -11.82 3.37
N MET A 144 -18.89 -12.06 2.08
CA MET A 144 -19.64 -13.22 1.59
C MET A 144 -18.67 -14.30 1.15
N ILE A 145 -18.75 -15.49 1.73
CA ILE A 145 -17.95 -16.65 1.34
C ILE A 145 -18.83 -17.60 0.52
N THR A 146 -18.39 -17.91 -0.70
CA THR A 146 -19.10 -18.76 -1.66
C THR A 146 -18.76 -20.25 -1.49
N GLY A 147 -19.37 -21.10 -2.31
CA GLY A 147 -19.15 -22.55 -2.34
C GLY A 147 -20.37 -23.36 -1.90
N GLU A 148 -20.17 -24.66 -1.69
CA GLU A 148 -21.24 -25.59 -1.29
C GLU A 148 -21.73 -25.33 0.13
N SER A 149 -20.85 -24.83 1.00
CA SER A 149 -21.12 -24.42 2.38
C SER A 149 -20.83 -22.93 2.55
N PRO A 150 -21.71 -22.04 2.05
CA PRO A 150 -21.46 -20.60 2.09
C PRO A 150 -21.50 -20.04 3.51
N ALA A 151 -20.94 -18.86 3.69
CA ALA A 151 -21.01 -18.12 4.95
C ALA A 151 -21.08 -16.61 4.73
N MET A 152 -21.62 -15.91 5.73
CA MET A 152 -21.59 -14.46 5.83
C MET A 152 -20.79 -14.06 7.07
N ILE A 153 -19.91 -13.08 6.92
CA ILE A 153 -19.23 -12.40 8.03
C ILE A 153 -19.74 -10.97 8.08
N ILE A 154 -20.30 -10.56 9.21
CA ILE A 154 -20.80 -9.20 9.45
C ILE A 154 -20.31 -8.76 10.82
N ALA A 155 -19.57 -7.65 10.89
CA ALA A 155 -19.00 -7.12 12.13
C ALA A 155 -18.23 -8.17 12.96
N GLY A 156 -17.50 -9.07 12.29
CA GLY A 156 -16.75 -10.17 12.91
C GLY A 156 -17.57 -11.39 13.33
N GLY A 157 -18.91 -11.32 13.27
CA GLY A 157 -19.79 -12.47 13.50
C GLY A 157 -19.92 -13.34 12.26
N VAL A 158 -19.76 -14.65 12.41
CA VAL A 158 -19.92 -15.63 11.32
C VAL A 158 -21.31 -16.26 11.35
N SER A 159 -22.01 -16.19 10.22
CA SER A 159 -23.29 -16.86 9.99
C SER A 159 -23.17 -17.84 8.84
N MET A 160 -23.30 -19.14 9.13
CA MET A 160 -23.35 -20.15 8.09
C MET A 160 -24.58 -19.96 7.20
N GLY A 161 -24.35 -20.06 5.90
CA GLY A 161 -25.38 -20.01 4.88
C GLY A 161 -25.99 -21.39 4.62
N ALA A 162 -27.17 -21.38 4.03
CA ALA A 162 -27.89 -22.57 3.60
C ALA A 162 -28.56 -22.31 2.25
N LYS A 163 -28.86 -23.41 1.53
CA LYS A 163 -29.53 -23.39 0.23
C LYS A 163 -28.82 -22.47 -0.79
N PRO A 164 -27.50 -22.61 -1.01
CA PRO A 164 -26.84 -21.90 -2.09
C PRO A 164 -27.52 -22.21 -3.43
N LYS A 165 -27.65 -21.20 -4.28
CA LYS A 165 -28.27 -21.32 -5.58
C LYS A 165 -27.61 -20.37 -6.57
N TRP A 166 -27.37 -20.88 -7.77
CA TRP A 166 -27.10 -20.11 -8.98
C TRP A 166 -28.30 -20.22 -9.91
N ASN A 167 -28.88 -19.09 -10.32
CA ASN A 167 -30.04 -19.07 -11.23
C ASN A 167 -29.67 -18.72 -12.69
N GLY A 168 -28.38 -18.58 -13.01
CA GLY A 168 -27.89 -18.14 -14.32
C GLY A 168 -27.38 -16.68 -14.33
N GLU A 169 -27.77 -15.87 -13.35
CA GLU A 169 -27.40 -14.46 -13.25
C GLU A 169 -26.98 -14.06 -11.82
N GLU A 170 -27.58 -14.69 -10.82
CA GLU A 170 -27.43 -14.40 -9.39
C GLU A 170 -26.98 -15.65 -8.66
N TYR A 171 -25.91 -15.50 -7.88
CA TYR A 171 -25.60 -16.40 -6.78
C TYR A 171 -26.33 -15.90 -5.53
N SER A 172 -26.95 -16.81 -4.77
CA SER A 172 -27.57 -16.43 -3.50
C SER A 172 -27.63 -17.59 -2.53
N PHE A 173 -27.74 -17.27 -1.24
CA PHE A 173 -28.02 -18.23 -0.18
C PHE A 173 -28.75 -17.52 0.97
N VAL A 174 -29.41 -18.29 1.83
CA VAL A 174 -30.04 -17.76 3.05
C VAL A 174 -29.11 -17.94 4.24
N PHE A 175 -29.11 -17.01 5.18
CA PHE A 175 -28.31 -17.07 6.41
C PHE A 175 -29.12 -16.55 7.59
N ASN A 176 -28.51 -16.52 8.79
CA ASN A 176 -29.16 -16.08 10.03
C ASN A 176 -30.49 -16.82 10.29
N GLY A 177 -30.43 -18.16 10.30
CA GLY A 177 -31.61 -19.02 10.47
C GLY A 177 -32.62 -18.96 9.32
N GLY A 178 -32.25 -18.38 8.17
CA GLY A 178 -33.14 -18.21 7.02
C GLY A 178 -33.89 -16.86 6.98
N SER A 179 -33.66 -15.98 7.97
CA SER A 179 -34.29 -14.66 8.02
C SER A 179 -33.71 -13.67 7.01
N MET A 180 -32.51 -13.94 6.48
CA MET A 180 -31.80 -13.06 5.55
C MET A 180 -31.30 -13.83 4.33
N LYS A 181 -31.14 -13.13 3.21
CA LYS A 181 -30.56 -13.64 1.95
C LYS A 181 -29.36 -12.78 1.55
N ALA A 182 -28.24 -13.42 1.23
CA ALA A 182 -27.12 -12.80 0.53
C ALA A 182 -27.27 -13.08 -0.97
N SER A 183 -27.04 -12.08 -1.82
CA SER A 183 -27.14 -12.19 -3.28
C SER A 183 -26.00 -11.47 -3.96
N PHE A 184 -25.31 -12.14 -4.88
CA PHE A 184 -24.25 -11.59 -5.69
C PHE A 184 -24.56 -11.74 -7.18
N LYS A 185 -24.55 -10.62 -7.89
CA LYS A 185 -24.80 -10.53 -9.33
C LYS A 185 -23.54 -10.05 -10.04
N PRO A 186 -22.68 -10.95 -10.57
CA PRO A 186 -21.38 -10.57 -11.14
C PRO A 186 -21.52 -9.60 -12.31
N TYR A 187 -22.58 -9.71 -13.10
CA TYR A 187 -22.82 -8.92 -14.31
C TYR A 187 -23.50 -7.56 -14.07
N ARG A 188 -23.86 -7.22 -12.83
CA ARG A 188 -24.42 -5.89 -12.50
C ARG A 188 -23.31 -4.84 -12.36
N GLY A 189 -23.72 -3.57 -12.46
CA GLY A 189 -22.87 -2.40 -12.25
C GLY A 189 -22.38 -2.24 -10.81
N GLU A 190 -22.47 -1.04 -10.26
CA GLU A 190 -21.81 -0.67 -8.99
C GLU A 190 -22.23 -1.54 -7.78
N HIS A 191 -23.51 -1.88 -7.69
CA HIS A 191 -24.04 -2.74 -6.63
C HIS A 191 -24.20 -4.18 -7.15
N LYS A 192 -23.16 -4.99 -6.93
CA LYS A 192 -23.19 -6.44 -7.24
C LYS A 192 -23.69 -7.28 -6.08
N PHE A 193 -23.36 -6.87 -4.86
CA PHE A 193 -23.70 -7.58 -3.64
C PHE A 193 -24.88 -6.91 -2.93
N PHE A 194 -25.88 -7.70 -2.58
CA PHE A 194 -27.07 -7.32 -1.84
C PHE A 194 -27.26 -8.21 -0.61
N ILE A 195 -27.68 -7.59 0.50
CA ILE A 195 -28.24 -8.28 1.66
C ILE A 195 -29.73 -7.96 1.71
N ILE A 196 -30.57 -8.98 1.86
CA ILE A 196 -32.03 -8.84 1.85
C ILE A 196 -32.58 -9.42 3.16
N GLY A 197 -33.43 -8.66 3.86
CA GLY A 197 -34.08 -9.09 5.09
C GLY A 197 -35.51 -8.57 5.15
N GLY A 198 -36.50 -9.47 5.16
CA GLY A 198 -37.91 -9.11 5.04
C GLY A 198 -38.21 -8.36 3.74
N ASP A 199 -38.71 -7.12 3.87
CA ASP A 199 -39.01 -6.19 2.78
C ASP A 199 -37.84 -5.25 2.43
N LYS A 200 -36.73 -5.32 3.15
CA LYS A 200 -35.58 -4.42 2.97
C LYS A 200 -34.49 -5.04 2.10
N VAL A 201 -33.95 -4.23 1.19
CA VAL A 201 -32.82 -4.57 0.32
C VAL A 201 -31.68 -3.57 0.58
N TYR A 202 -30.53 -4.10 0.97
CA TYR A 202 -29.31 -3.33 1.24
C TYR A 202 -28.32 -3.58 0.11
N GLY A 203 -28.15 -2.60 -0.78
CA GLY A 203 -27.09 -2.62 -1.78
C GLY A 203 -25.75 -2.27 -1.15
N CYS A 204 -24.74 -3.08 -1.43
CA CYS A 204 -23.38 -2.87 -0.93
C CYS A 204 -22.50 -2.28 -2.02
N GLY A 205 -21.44 -1.59 -1.62
CA GLY A 205 -20.51 -0.94 -2.54
C GLY A 205 -19.69 -1.93 -3.38
N PRO A 206 -18.68 -1.42 -4.11
CA PRO A 206 -17.75 -2.25 -4.86
C PRO A 206 -17.19 -3.38 -4.00
N SER A 207 -17.25 -4.60 -4.52
CA SER A 207 -16.71 -5.78 -3.85
C SER A 207 -15.28 -6.06 -4.31
N ILE A 208 -14.48 -6.66 -3.45
CA ILE A 208 -13.14 -7.19 -3.77
C ILE A 208 -13.11 -8.70 -3.47
N LEU A 209 -12.30 -9.44 -4.20
CA LEU A 209 -11.90 -10.79 -3.79
C LEU A 209 -10.87 -10.67 -2.66
N ASP A 210 -11.13 -11.37 -1.56
CA ASP A 210 -10.38 -11.27 -0.31
C ASP A 210 -9.66 -12.58 0.00
N HIS A 211 -8.37 -12.63 -0.33
CA HIS A 211 -7.52 -13.81 -0.19
C HIS A 211 -7.12 -14.14 1.25
N ARG A 212 -7.59 -13.38 2.25
CA ARG A 212 -7.33 -13.69 3.67
C ARG A 212 -8.06 -14.94 4.15
N TYR A 213 -9.04 -15.41 3.38
CA TYR A 213 -9.92 -16.53 3.73
C TYR A 213 -9.72 -17.75 2.83
N ASP A 214 -8.67 -17.80 2.01
CA ASP A 214 -8.37 -18.93 1.12
C ASP A 214 -8.21 -20.24 1.94
#